data_AF-A0AAW0GAD0-F1
#
_entry.id   AF-A0AAW0GAD0-F1
#
_cell.length_a   1.000
_cell.length_b   1.000
_cell.length_c   1.000
_cell.angle_alpha   90.00
_cell.angle_beta   90.00
_cell.angle_gamma   90.00
#
_symmetry.space_group_name_H-M   'P 1'
#
loop_
_entity.id
_entity.type
_entity.pdbx_description
1 polymer ?
#
loop_
_entity_poly.entity_id
_entity_poly.type
_entity_poly.pdbx_seq_one_letter_code
_entity_poly.pdbx_strand_id
1 'polypeptide(L)'
;MWHSVVGSYPVQQFLDDFLPLPDGIYRSSIPSCDFSGVSTTKQEAKSYDSLVNAINSSKACPGFEMRNSSSCKQHSSSYQPDLAFCKVRTQEGIERPIDEVIFEMKTEQDDTCHDADSLYSSSSEKSTASSVANHGKIWTYLAHQMSAHPRLFVFCVFIYGDRARFLRVDRSGGSMTTSFCYEEEDFLAQFLYRYSHATNAQRGWDPTATFASVAETRKLSRALHKYKTRLEPRNVDYLDPTLDSRSRRTRSRLTRKR
;
A
#
# COMPACT_ATOMS: atom_id res chain seq x y z
N MET A 1 5.36 14.94 -9.06
CA MET A 1 6.33 15.55 -8.13
C MET A 1 5.55 15.78 -6.85
N TRP A 2 5.72 14.87 -5.88
CA TRP A 2 5.07 14.90 -4.56
C TRP A 2 6.09 15.57 -3.64
N HIS A 3 5.81 16.77 -3.13
CA HIS A 3 6.89 17.71 -2.78
C HIS A 3 7.31 17.77 -1.31
N SER A 4 6.63 17.08 -0.38
CA SER A 4 7.10 17.08 1.01
C SER A 4 6.49 15.95 1.84
N VAL A 5 7.36 15.14 2.45
CA VAL A 5 7.04 14.40 3.68
C VAL A 5 7.49 15.25 4.86
N VAL A 6 6.56 15.55 5.76
CA VAL A 6 6.86 16.28 7.01
C VAL A 6 7.11 15.24 8.10
N GLY A 7 8.16 15.44 8.90
CA GLY A 7 8.59 14.54 9.96
C GLY A 7 9.77 15.11 10.73
N SER A 8 10.15 14.59 11.89
CA SER A 8 9.75 13.30 12.45
C SER A 8 8.62 13.43 13.46
N TYR A 9 7.44 12.93 13.10
CA TYR A 9 6.28 12.91 14.01
C TYR A 9 6.52 11.91 15.16
N PRO A 10 6.42 12.30 16.44
CA PRO A 10 6.51 11.35 17.54
C PRO A 10 5.47 10.23 17.37
N VAL A 11 5.91 8.97 17.43
CA VAL A 11 5.08 7.80 17.06
C VAL A 11 3.75 7.79 17.83
N GLN A 12 3.81 8.03 19.15
CA GLN A 12 2.61 8.03 19.98
C GLN A 12 1.63 9.15 19.61
N GLN A 13 2.15 10.34 19.31
CA GLN A 13 1.34 11.48 18.90
C GLN A 13 0.70 11.20 17.53
N PHE A 14 1.44 10.60 16.59
CA PHE A 14 0.90 10.19 15.28
C PHE A 14 -0.28 9.23 15.45
N LEU A 15 -0.13 8.24 16.33
CA LEU A 15 -1.21 7.29 16.63
C LEU A 15 -2.41 7.99 17.26
N ASP A 16 -2.20 8.89 18.22
CA ASP A 16 -3.31 9.57 18.90
C ASP A 16 -4.05 10.53 17.96
N ASP A 17 -3.33 11.22 17.05
CA ASP A 17 -3.92 12.22 16.15
C ASP A 17 -4.63 11.57 14.94
N PHE A 18 -4.05 10.52 14.36
CA PHE A 18 -4.58 9.92 13.12
C PHE A 18 -5.37 8.63 13.33
N LEU A 19 -5.11 7.90 14.42
CA LEU A 19 -5.75 6.64 14.76
C LEU A 19 -6.09 6.60 16.27
N PRO A 20 -6.92 7.55 16.77
CA PRO A 20 -7.25 7.62 18.18
C PRO A 20 -7.90 6.31 18.64
N LEU A 21 -7.66 5.95 19.90
CA LEU A 21 -8.36 4.82 20.50
C LEU A 21 -9.87 5.13 20.59
N PRO A 22 -10.74 4.14 20.35
CA PRO A 22 -12.16 4.29 20.62
C PRO A 22 -12.42 4.60 22.09
N ASP A 23 -13.53 5.29 22.36
CA ASP A 23 -13.96 5.60 23.72
C ASP A 23 -14.07 4.32 24.56
N GLY A 24 -13.50 4.37 25.77
CA GLY A 24 -13.52 3.24 26.71
C GLY A 24 -12.46 2.15 26.45
N ILE A 25 -11.63 2.28 25.40
CA ILE A 25 -10.48 1.41 25.19
C ILE A 25 -9.20 2.09 25.70
N TYR A 26 -8.46 1.37 26.55
CA TYR A 26 -7.18 1.83 27.10
C TYR A 26 -6.02 1.15 26.38
N ARG A 27 -4.85 1.82 26.34
CA ARG A 27 -3.64 1.23 25.73
C ARG A 27 -3.25 -0.11 26.36
N SER A 28 -3.44 -0.25 27.67
CA SER A 28 -3.20 -1.49 28.42
C SER A 28 -4.10 -2.66 28.00
N SER A 29 -5.18 -2.39 27.25
CA SER A 29 -6.10 -3.41 26.74
C SER A 29 -5.73 -3.91 25.34
N ILE A 30 -4.76 -3.26 24.68
CA ILE A 30 -4.30 -3.67 23.36
C ILE A 30 -3.52 -4.98 23.50
N PRO A 31 -3.88 -6.05 22.76
CA PRO A 31 -3.12 -7.28 22.77
C PRO A 31 -1.69 -7.05 22.29
N SER A 32 -0.72 -7.59 23.04
CA SER A 32 0.67 -7.60 22.62
C SER A 32 0.87 -8.49 21.39
N CYS A 33 1.80 -8.10 20.53
CA CYS A 33 2.33 -8.91 19.45
C CYS A 33 3.79 -9.21 19.75
N ASP A 34 4.17 -10.48 19.69
CA ASP A 34 5.57 -10.86 19.77
C ASP A 34 6.19 -10.79 18.37
N PHE A 35 7.00 -9.77 18.15
CA PHE A 35 7.77 -9.58 16.92
C PHE A 35 9.23 -10.01 17.06
N SER A 36 9.60 -10.62 18.19
CA SER A 36 10.99 -11.02 18.43
C SER A 36 11.47 -11.98 17.35
N GLY A 37 12.63 -11.66 16.78
CA GLY A 37 13.27 -12.51 15.78
C GLY A 37 12.78 -12.32 14.35
N VAL A 38 11.85 -11.41 14.07
CA VAL A 38 11.45 -11.07 12.69
C VAL A 38 12.63 -10.51 11.88
N SER A 39 13.46 -9.66 12.50
CA SER A 39 14.63 -9.03 11.89
C SER A 39 15.85 -9.96 11.76
N THR A 40 15.90 -11.09 12.49
CA THR A 40 17.09 -11.97 12.54
C THR A 40 17.43 -12.64 11.21
N THR A 41 16.48 -12.68 10.27
CA THR A 41 16.72 -13.21 8.93
C THR A 41 17.35 -12.13 8.03
N LYS A 42 18.62 -12.29 7.67
CA LYS A 42 19.32 -11.48 6.64
C LYS A 42 18.72 -11.57 5.22
N GLN A 43 17.58 -12.24 5.06
CA GLN A 43 16.88 -12.44 3.80
C GLN A 43 15.47 -11.87 3.93
N GLU A 44 15.23 -10.77 3.23
CA GLU A 44 13.96 -10.03 3.18
C GLU A 44 12.76 -10.97 2.98
N ALA A 45 12.82 -11.86 1.98
CA ALA A 45 11.74 -12.80 1.68
C ALA A 45 11.40 -13.79 2.82
N LYS A 46 12.33 -14.09 3.73
CA LYS A 46 12.09 -14.95 4.90
C LYS A 46 11.49 -14.19 6.08
N SER A 47 11.75 -12.89 6.19
CA SER A 47 11.14 -12.03 7.22
C SER A 47 9.65 -11.80 7.00
N TYR A 48 9.17 -11.90 5.75
CA TYR A 48 7.76 -11.72 5.39
C TYR A 48 6.85 -12.69 6.14
N ASP A 49 7.16 -13.99 6.06
CA ASP A 49 6.31 -15.01 6.67
C ASP A 49 6.36 -14.95 8.20
N SER A 50 7.51 -14.61 8.79
CA SER A 50 7.64 -14.38 10.24
C SER A 50 6.75 -13.24 10.70
N LEU A 51 6.77 -12.09 10.02
CA LEU A 51 5.94 -10.95 10.37
C LEU A 51 4.45 -11.24 10.14
N VAL A 52 4.10 -11.89 9.03
CA VAL A 52 2.72 -12.32 8.72
C VAL A 52 2.20 -13.22 9.82
N ASN A 53 2.99 -14.23 10.25
CA ASN A 53 2.61 -15.16 11.29
C ASN A 53 2.46 -14.47 12.66
N ALA A 54 3.38 -13.57 13.01
CA ALA A 54 3.31 -12.80 14.26
C ALA A 54 2.03 -11.96 14.32
N ILE A 55 1.70 -11.23 13.24
CA ILE A 55 0.50 -10.40 13.17
C ILE A 55 -0.76 -11.25 13.19
N ASN A 56 -0.86 -12.27 12.34
CA ASN A 56 -2.08 -13.06 12.19
C ASN A 56 -2.35 -13.99 13.38
N SER A 57 -1.32 -14.41 14.11
CA SER A 57 -1.47 -15.19 15.34
C SER A 57 -1.80 -14.30 16.55
N SER A 58 -1.58 -12.99 16.43
CA SER A 58 -1.97 -12.03 17.46
C SER A 58 -3.48 -11.80 17.49
N LYS A 59 -3.96 -11.23 18.60
CA LYS A 59 -5.34 -10.70 18.69
C LYS A 59 -5.39 -9.20 18.38
N ALA A 60 -4.31 -8.62 17.87
CA ALA A 60 -4.16 -7.17 17.72
C ALA A 60 -4.89 -6.61 16.48
N CYS A 61 -5.42 -7.43 15.57
CA CYS A 61 -6.05 -6.95 14.34
C CYS A 61 -7.42 -7.60 14.05
N PRO A 62 -8.43 -7.46 14.92
CA PRO A 62 -9.75 -8.06 14.68
C PRO A 62 -10.36 -7.63 13.34
N GLY A 63 -10.80 -8.60 12.54
CA GLY A 63 -11.43 -8.35 11.23
C GLY A 63 -10.46 -8.02 10.10
N PHE A 64 -9.14 -8.06 10.36
CA PHE A 64 -8.09 -7.86 9.36
C PHE A 64 -7.07 -9.00 9.40
N GLU A 65 -6.37 -9.21 8.28
CA GLU A 65 -5.26 -10.15 8.16
C GLU A 65 -4.14 -9.55 7.31
N MET A 66 -2.91 -9.91 7.67
CA MET A 66 -1.71 -9.64 6.89
C MET A 66 -1.53 -10.73 5.84
N ARG A 67 -1.18 -10.34 4.62
CA ARG A 67 -0.87 -11.27 3.52
C ARG A 67 0.48 -10.97 2.89
N ASN A 68 1.16 -12.04 2.52
CA ASN A 68 2.35 -11.98 1.69
C ASN A 68 1.94 -11.72 0.23
N SER A 69 2.18 -10.49 -0.23
CA SER A 69 1.81 -10.00 -1.58
C SER A 69 3.01 -9.96 -2.54
N SER A 70 4.21 -10.29 -2.04
CA SER A 70 5.49 -10.24 -2.76
C SER A 70 5.56 -11.12 -4.01
N SER A 71 4.62 -12.04 -4.24
CA SER A 71 4.53 -12.87 -5.45
C SER A 71 3.31 -12.54 -6.34
N CYS A 72 2.46 -11.63 -5.88
CA CYS A 72 1.20 -11.27 -6.55
C CYS A 72 1.41 -10.13 -7.55
N LYS A 73 1.74 -10.46 -8.79
CA LYS A 73 1.76 -9.47 -9.89
C LYS A 73 0.34 -9.04 -10.23
N GLN A 74 0.03 -7.75 -10.11
CA GLN A 74 -1.19 -7.18 -10.70
C GLN A 74 -1.00 -6.94 -12.22
N HIS A 75 -2.08 -6.65 -12.94
CA HIS A 75 -2.15 -6.52 -14.40
C HIS A 75 -1.12 -5.55 -15.04
N SER A 76 -0.46 -4.71 -14.25
CA SER A 76 0.78 -4.02 -14.59
C SER A 76 1.94 -4.57 -13.76
N SER A 77 3.04 -4.95 -14.42
CA SER A 77 4.21 -5.62 -13.81
C SER A 77 4.93 -4.86 -12.69
N SER A 78 4.54 -3.62 -12.38
CA SER A 78 5.20 -2.75 -11.42
C SER A 78 4.49 -2.61 -10.07
N TYR A 79 3.25 -3.08 -9.88
CA TYR A 79 2.56 -3.01 -8.58
C TYR A 79 2.62 -4.36 -7.87
N GLN A 80 3.51 -4.46 -6.89
CA GLN A 80 3.78 -5.67 -6.15
C GLN A 80 4.33 -5.28 -4.76
N PRO A 81 3.47 -4.76 -3.87
CA PRO A 81 3.87 -4.50 -2.49
C PRO A 81 4.33 -5.81 -1.82
N ASP A 82 5.29 -5.71 -0.91
CA ASP A 82 5.84 -6.88 -0.22
C ASP A 82 4.74 -7.58 0.61
N LEU A 83 4.06 -6.79 1.43
CA LEU A 83 3.01 -7.24 2.33
C LEU A 83 1.80 -6.30 2.24
N ALA A 84 0.61 -6.86 2.44
CA ALA A 84 -0.64 -6.10 2.47
C ALA A 84 -1.51 -6.50 3.66
N PHE A 85 -1.96 -5.49 4.40
CA PHE A 85 -2.95 -5.63 5.44
C PHE A 85 -4.33 -5.37 4.86
N CYS A 86 -5.27 -6.28 5.07
CA CYS A 86 -6.57 -6.26 4.41
C CYS A 86 -7.67 -6.71 5.36
N LYS A 87 -8.92 -6.35 5.07
CA LYS A 87 -10.07 -6.96 5.75
C LYS A 87 -10.14 -8.47 5.48
N VAL A 88 -10.45 -9.23 6.51
CA VAL A 88 -10.78 -10.67 6.40
C VAL A 88 -12.02 -10.80 5.51
N ARG A 89 -12.02 -11.79 4.60
CA ARG A 89 -13.13 -11.99 3.67
C ARG A 89 -14.41 -12.34 4.45
N THR A 90 -15.45 -11.54 4.28
CA THR A 90 -16.78 -11.83 4.84
C THR A 90 -17.80 -12.27 3.78
N GLN A 91 -17.50 -12.11 2.48
CA GLN A 91 -18.41 -12.45 1.39
C GLN A 91 -17.69 -13.17 0.24
N GLU A 92 -18.31 -14.25 -0.24
CA GLU A 92 -17.91 -14.96 -1.46
C GLU A 92 -18.11 -14.06 -2.69
N GLY A 93 -17.10 -13.96 -3.57
CA GLY A 93 -17.24 -13.31 -4.88
C GLY A 93 -16.30 -12.12 -5.16
N ILE A 94 -15.60 -11.58 -4.17
CA ILE A 94 -14.49 -10.64 -4.43
C ILE A 94 -13.22 -11.46 -4.72
N GLU A 95 -12.75 -11.40 -5.96
CA GLU A 95 -11.61 -12.20 -6.45
C GLU A 95 -10.31 -11.90 -5.66
N ARG A 96 -10.10 -10.63 -5.27
CA ARG A 96 -9.03 -10.21 -4.36
C ARG A 96 -9.49 -9.13 -3.36
N PRO A 97 -9.24 -9.34 -2.04
CA PRO A 97 -9.51 -8.35 -1.00
C PRO A 97 -8.69 -7.08 -1.23
N ILE A 98 -9.24 -5.96 -0.78
CA ILE A 98 -8.63 -4.63 -0.95
C ILE A 98 -7.44 -4.50 -0.01
N ASP A 99 -6.29 -4.08 -0.55
CA ASP A 99 -5.13 -3.69 0.23
C ASP A 99 -5.46 -2.39 0.98
N GLU A 100 -5.58 -2.47 2.31
CA GLU A 100 -5.96 -1.36 3.19
C GLU A 100 -4.72 -0.60 3.68
N VAL A 101 -3.65 -1.32 4.05
CA VAL A 101 -2.33 -0.75 4.38
C VAL A 101 -1.25 -1.56 3.68
N ILE A 102 -0.34 -0.86 3.00
CA ILE A 102 0.85 -1.48 2.41
C ILE A 102 1.96 -1.53 3.46
N PHE A 103 2.63 -2.67 3.53
CA PHE A 103 3.82 -2.87 4.33
C PHE A 103 4.98 -3.07 3.36
N GLU A 104 5.89 -2.11 3.30
CA GLU A 104 7.11 -2.18 2.50
C GLU A 104 8.26 -2.55 3.43
N MET A 105 8.94 -3.65 3.13
CA MET A 105 10.03 -4.16 3.95
C MET A 105 11.35 -3.98 3.23
N LYS A 106 12.40 -3.60 3.95
CA LYS A 106 13.75 -3.45 3.43
C LYS A 106 14.79 -3.94 4.43
N THR A 107 16.04 -3.99 4.01
CA THR A 107 17.15 -4.31 4.90
C THR A 107 17.57 -3.08 5.71
N GLU A 108 18.30 -3.25 6.81
CA GLU A 108 18.78 -2.13 7.65
C GLU A 108 19.58 -1.07 6.88
N GLN A 109 20.29 -1.50 5.83
CA GLN A 109 21.12 -0.62 5.00
C GLN A 109 20.29 0.31 4.11
N ASP A 110 18.98 0.06 4.01
CA ASP A 110 18.06 0.71 3.07
C ASP A 110 17.08 1.68 3.75
N ASP A 111 17.32 2.07 5.02
CA ASP A 111 16.57 3.16 5.65
C ASP A 111 16.66 4.42 4.77
N THR A 112 15.50 4.94 4.37
CA THR A 112 15.39 5.95 3.31
C THR A 112 15.30 7.38 3.84
N CYS A 113 15.14 7.59 5.15
CA CYS A 113 14.92 8.92 5.72
C CYS A 113 15.83 9.18 6.91
N HIS A 114 16.26 10.44 7.07
CA HIS A 114 16.82 10.90 8.34
C HIS A 114 15.68 11.28 9.28
N ASP A 115 15.87 10.98 10.57
CA ASP A 115 15.03 11.59 11.59
C ASP A 115 15.36 13.07 11.71
N ALA A 116 14.33 13.92 11.68
CA ALA A 116 14.50 15.35 11.81
C ALA A 116 14.58 15.74 13.30
N ASP A 117 15.38 16.76 13.60
CA ASP A 117 15.58 17.26 14.96
C ASP A 117 14.32 17.88 15.60
N SER A 118 13.29 18.19 14.80
CA SER A 118 12.07 18.87 15.22
C SER A 118 10.86 18.55 14.34
N LEU A 119 9.67 18.60 14.93
CA LEU A 119 8.35 18.41 14.31
C LEU A 119 8.06 19.33 13.12
N TYR A 120 8.67 20.53 13.10
CA TYR A 120 8.49 21.52 12.04
C TYR A 120 9.58 21.47 10.97
N SER A 121 10.59 20.63 11.17
CA SER A 121 11.54 20.33 10.12
C SER A 121 10.89 19.35 9.14
N SER A 122 11.31 19.37 7.89
CA SER A 122 11.00 18.27 6.98
C SER A 122 11.92 17.09 7.33
N SER A 123 11.39 15.87 7.36
CA SER A 123 12.23 14.68 7.32
C SER A 123 13.00 14.72 5.99
N SER A 124 14.32 14.67 6.04
CA SER A 124 15.10 14.66 4.81
C SER A 124 15.18 13.24 4.27
N GLU A 125 14.67 13.06 3.06
CA GLU A 125 14.92 11.83 2.31
C GLU A 125 16.43 11.70 2.09
N LYS A 126 16.97 10.50 2.29
CA LYS A 126 18.37 10.23 1.98
C LYS A 126 18.55 10.28 0.47
N SER A 127 19.55 11.00 -0.01
CA SER A 127 19.84 11.14 -1.45
C SER A 127 20.60 9.96 -2.05
N THR A 128 20.73 8.83 -1.34
CA THR A 128 21.40 7.64 -1.88
C THR A 128 20.55 7.03 -2.99
N ALA A 129 21.20 6.41 -4.00
CA ALA A 129 20.48 5.82 -5.12
C ALA A 129 19.46 4.74 -4.68
N SER A 130 19.80 3.94 -3.65
CA SER A 130 18.88 2.95 -3.07
C SER A 130 17.67 3.62 -2.42
N SER A 131 17.89 4.67 -1.63
CA SER A 131 16.82 5.41 -0.97
C SER A 131 15.84 6.03 -1.96
N VAL A 132 16.35 6.71 -2.99
CA VAL A 132 15.52 7.31 -4.05
C VAL A 132 14.70 6.24 -4.78
N ALA A 133 15.30 5.07 -5.06
CA ALA A 133 14.59 3.97 -5.71
C ALA A 133 13.50 3.37 -4.81
N ASN A 134 13.79 3.14 -3.53
CA ASN A 134 12.83 2.58 -2.57
C ASN A 134 11.67 3.53 -2.31
N HIS A 135 11.93 4.83 -2.14
CA HIS A 135 10.89 5.86 -2.09
C HIS A 135 10.04 5.86 -3.35
N GLY A 136 10.67 5.81 -4.53
CA GLY A 136 9.95 5.75 -5.81
C GLY A 136 8.96 4.59 -5.87
N LYS A 137 9.33 3.42 -5.33
CA LYS A 137 8.44 2.25 -5.22
C LYS A 137 7.27 2.49 -4.26
N ILE A 138 7.54 2.92 -3.03
CA ILE A 138 6.50 3.23 -2.03
C ILE A 138 5.48 4.21 -2.61
N TRP A 139 5.96 5.32 -3.17
CA TRP A 139 5.09 6.33 -3.79
C TRP A 139 4.27 5.78 -4.96
N THR A 140 4.87 4.92 -5.78
CA THR A 140 4.15 4.26 -6.88
C THR A 140 3.02 3.39 -6.33
N TYR A 141 3.27 2.66 -5.25
CA TYR A 141 2.26 1.79 -4.64
C TYR A 141 1.11 2.59 -4.00
N LEU A 142 1.44 3.63 -3.24
CA LEU A 142 0.43 4.50 -2.62
C LEU A 142 -0.39 5.26 -3.67
N ALA A 143 0.24 5.74 -4.74
CA ALA A 143 -0.46 6.39 -5.85
C ALA A 143 -1.41 5.40 -6.57
N HIS A 144 -0.99 4.15 -6.76
CA HIS A 144 -1.84 3.11 -7.31
C HIS A 144 -3.04 2.83 -6.39
N GLN A 145 -2.83 2.67 -5.09
CA GLN A 145 -3.89 2.42 -4.12
C GLN A 145 -4.93 3.57 -4.09
N MET A 146 -4.46 4.82 -4.11
CA MET A 146 -5.31 6.03 -4.17
C MET A 146 -6.02 6.23 -5.51
N SER A 147 -5.55 5.58 -6.59
CA SER A 147 -6.19 5.64 -7.91
C SER A 147 -7.20 4.52 -8.11
N ALA A 148 -6.97 3.36 -7.49
CA ALA A 148 -7.84 2.20 -7.57
C ALA A 148 -9.06 2.29 -6.63
N HIS A 149 -8.95 3.02 -5.52
CA HIS A 149 -9.98 3.13 -4.50
C HIS A 149 -10.28 4.59 -4.14
N PRO A 150 -11.52 4.94 -3.78
CA PRO A 150 -11.87 6.28 -3.31
C PRO A 150 -11.23 6.56 -1.94
N ARG A 151 -9.97 7.03 -1.98
CA ARG A 151 -9.16 7.38 -0.82
C ARG A 151 -8.88 8.87 -0.79
N LEU A 152 -9.10 9.50 0.36
CA LEU A 152 -8.61 10.84 0.68
C LEU A 152 -7.15 10.80 1.13
N PHE A 153 -6.77 9.75 1.84
CA PHE A 153 -5.41 9.47 2.28
C PHE A 153 -5.21 7.96 2.44
N VAL A 154 -3.96 7.53 2.55
CA VAL A 154 -3.57 6.14 2.77
C VAL A 154 -2.49 6.06 3.83
N PHE A 155 -2.42 4.93 4.53
CA PHE A 155 -1.32 4.63 5.43
C PHE A 155 -0.36 3.64 4.78
N CYS A 156 0.92 3.75 5.13
CA CYS A 156 1.96 2.79 4.80
C CYS A 156 2.79 2.51 6.05
N VAL A 157 3.22 1.27 6.23
CA VAL A 157 4.21 0.90 7.24
C VAL A 157 5.50 0.56 6.50
N PHE A 158 6.55 1.33 6.76
CA PHE A 158 7.87 1.07 6.21
C PHE A 158 8.72 0.39 7.27
N ILE A 159 9.22 -0.81 6.99
CA ILE A 159 10.01 -1.63 7.91
C ILE A 159 11.40 -1.82 7.33
N TYR A 160 12.43 -1.67 8.16
CA TYR A 160 13.82 -1.92 7.79
C TYR A 160 14.58 -2.49 8.98
N GLY A 161 15.11 -3.71 8.83
CA GLY A 161 15.69 -4.42 9.98
C GLY A 161 14.67 -4.64 11.09
N ASP A 162 15.01 -4.23 12.31
CA ASP A 162 14.18 -4.22 13.51
C ASP A 162 13.37 -2.92 13.71
N ARG A 163 13.47 -1.99 12.75
CA ARG A 163 12.86 -0.65 12.83
C ARG A 163 11.68 -0.47 11.89
N ALA A 164 10.78 0.41 12.29
CA ALA A 164 9.63 0.79 11.49
C ALA A 164 9.35 2.30 11.52
N ARG A 165 8.63 2.76 10.50
CA ARG A 165 8.04 4.10 10.38
C ARG A 165 6.60 3.97 9.91
N PHE A 166 5.71 4.79 10.47
CA PHE A 166 4.38 4.97 9.92
C PHE A 166 4.36 6.17 9.00
N LEU A 167 3.70 6.00 7.85
CA LEU A 167 3.45 7.07 6.90
C LEU A 167 1.94 7.24 6.74
N ARG A 168 1.49 8.49 6.72
CA ARG A 168 0.16 8.89 6.27
C ARG A 168 0.32 9.82 5.09
N VAL A 169 -0.26 9.47 3.95
CA VAL A 169 -0.07 10.17 2.69
C VAL A 169 -1.41 10.58 2.10
N ASP A 170 -1.51 11.82 1.63
CA ASP A 170 -2.65 12.33 0.87
C ASP A 170 -2.20 12.95 -0.46
N ARG A 171 -3.12 13.63 -1.16
CA ARG A 171 -2.85 14.25 -2.47
C ARG A 171 -1.87 15.44 -2.41
N SER A 172 -1.60 15.99 -1.23
CA SER A 172 -0.72 17.15 -1.01
C SER A 172 0.67 16.77 -0.51
N GLY A 173 0.83 15.61 0.12
CA GLY A 173 2.10 15.16 0.68
C GLY A 173 1.91 14.05 1.70
N GLY A 174 2.86 13.92 2.63
CA GLY A 174 2.78 12.93 3.69
C GLY A 174 3.31 13.40 5.03
N SER A 175 2.94 12.66 6.07
CA SER A 175 3.52 12.75 7.40
C SER A 175 4.16 11.42 7.75
N MET A 176 5.34 11.47 8.37
CA MET A 176 6.07 10.26 8.74
C MET A 176 6.60 10.35 10.18
N THR A 177 6.59 9.21 10.86
CA THR A 177 7.04 9.14 12.25
C THR A 177 8.56 9.13 12.40
N THR A 178 9.04 9.38 13.62
CA THR A 178 10.37 8.92 14.04
C THR A 178 10.50 7.41 13.83
N SER A 179 11.73 6.94 13.61
CA SER A 179 12.04 5.51 13.66
C SER A 179 11.78 4.95 15.05
N PHE A 180 11.21 3.76 15.14
CA PHE A 180 11.04 3.02 16.38
C PHE A 180 11.38 1.54 16.18
N CYS A 181 11.82 0.85 17.24
CA CYS A 181 12.11 -0.57 17.20
C CYS A 181 10.81 -1.35 17.41
N TYR A 182 10.31 -2.03 16.38
CA TYR A 182 9.02 -2.72 16.47
C TYR A 182 9.11 -4.03 17.25
N GLU A 183 10.31 -4.54 17.54
CA GLU A 183 10.51 -5.73 18.39
C GLU A 183 10.51 -5.38 19.88
N GLU A 184 10.89 -4.15 20.25
CA GLU A 184 10.97 -3.68 21.64
C GLU A 184 9.77 -2.81 22.04
N GLU A 185 9.18 -2.08 21.10
CA GLU A 185 8.11 -1.12 21.33
C GLU A 185 6.76 -1.64 20.82
N ASP A 186 5.67 -1.32 21.52
CA ASP A 186 4.33 -1.82 21.20
C ASP A 186 3.63 -1.07 20.06
N PHE A 187 4.29 -0.05 19.46
CA PHE A 187 3.67 0.86 18.50
C PHE A 187 3.09 0.16 17.27
N LEU A 188 3.74 -0.89 16.76
CA LEU A 188 3.21 -1.64 15.63
C LEU A 188 1.92 -2.39 15.99
N ALA A 189 1.87 -3.01 17.17
CA ALA A 189 0.65 -3.64 17.69
C ALA A 189 -0.45 -2.61 17.93
N GLN A 190 -0.11 -1.44 18.50
CA GLN A 190 -1.04 -0.32 18.67
C GLN A 190 -1.61 0.16 17.33
N PHE A 191 -0.78 0.32 16.30
CA PHE A 191 -1.22 0.73 14.97
C PHE A 191 -2.24 -0.25 14.39
N LEU A 192 -1.92 -1.55 14.39
CA LEU A 192 -2.79 -2.62 13.87
C LEU A 192 -4.14 -2.64 14.61
N TYR A 193 -4.10 -2.50 15.93
CA TYR A 193 -5.30 -2.49 16.76
C TYR A 193 -6.16 -1.26 16.55
N ARG A 194 -5.56 -0.06 16.52
CA ARG A 194 -6.29 1.18 16.28
C ARG A 194 -6.86 1.21 14.86
N TYR A 195 -6.11 0.75 13.86
CA TYR A 195 -6.55 0.68 12.47
C TYR A 195 -7.74 -0.27 12.26
N SER A 196 -7.72 -1.42 12.93
CA SER A 196 -8.81 -2.40 12.85
C SER A 196 -10.12 -1.87 13.47
N HIS A 197 -10.04 -1.04 14.51
CA HIS A 197 -11.20 -0.41 15.14
C HIS A 197 -11.60 0.93 14.49
N ALA A 198 -10.75 1.51 13.65
CA ALA A 198 -11.03 2.77 12.99
C ALA A 198 -12.27 2.68 12.07
N THR A 199 -12.96 3.80 11.90
CA THR A 199 -13.99 3.94 10.86
C THR A 199 -13.37 3.92 9.46
N ASN A 200 -14.19 3.71 8.42
CA ASN A 200 -13.71 3.82 7.03
C ASN A 200 -13.09 5.20 6.76
N ALA A 201 -13.69 6.29 7.27
CA ALA A 201 -13.17 7.65 7.11
C ALA A 201 -11.82 7.85 7.80
N GLN A 202 -11.63 7.33 9.02
CA GLN A 202 -10.33 7.35 9.71
C GLN A 202 -9.27 6.51 8.99
N ARG A 203 -9.66 5.45 8.28
CA ARG A 203 -8.79 4.69 7.36
C ARG A 203 -8.56 5.38 6.00
N GLY A 204 -9.10 6.58 5.81
CA GLY A 204 -8.89 7.39 4.61
C GLY A 204 -9.81 7.08 3.44
N TRP A 205 -10.86 6.26 3.62
CA TRP A 205 -11.92 6.14 2.61
C TRP A 205 -12.72 7.44 2.50
N ASP A 206 -13.03 7.84 1.27
CA ASP A 206 -13.90 8.98 1.03
C ASP A 206 -15.36 8.64 1.40
N PRO A 207 -15.93 9.28 2.43
CA PRO A 207 -17.31 9.02 2.84
C PRO A 207 -18.35 9.51 1.83
N THR A 208 -17.95 10.38 0.88
CA THR A 208 -18.83 10.89 -0.18
C THR A 208 -18.92 9.95 -1.38
N ALA A 209 -17.99 8.99 -1.50
CA ALA A 209 -18.00 8.01 -2.56
C ALA A 209 -19.04 6.91 -2.27
N THR A 210 -20.07 6.83 -3.10
CA THR A 210 -21.11 5.80 -3.02
C THR A 210 -21.04 4.86 -4.21
N PHE A 211 -21.51 3.62 -4.04
CA PHE A 211 -21.69 2.71 -5.16
C PHE A 211 -22.70 3.28 -6.17
N ALA A 212 -22.44 3.04 -7.46
CA ALA A 212 -23.37 3.39 -8.51
C ALA A 212 -24.69 2.64 -8.33
N SER A 213 -25.80 3.33 -8.52
CA SER A 213 -27.12 2.70 -8.54
C SER A 213 -27.26 1.73 -9.72
N VAL A 214 -28.24 0.84 -9.65
CA VAL A 214 -28.59 -0.07 -10.77
C VAL A 214 -28.91 0.71 -12.04
N ALA A 215 -29.57 1.86 -11.91
CA ALA A 215 -29.91 2.72 -13.04
C ALA A 215 -28.66 3.33 -13.71
N GLU A 216 -27.72 3.83 -12.91
CA GLU A 216 -26.44 4.37 -13.39
C GLU A 216 -25.57 3.29 -14.01
N THR A 217 -25.49 2.11 -13.38
CA THR A 217 -24.78 0.95 -13.92
C THR A 217 -25.33 0.58 -15.30
N ARG A 218 -26.65 0.48 -15.45
CA ARG A 218 -27.30 0.22 -16.75
C ARG A 218 -27.05 1.34 -17.76
N LYS A 219 -26.98 2.60 -17.34
CA LYS A 219 -26.68 3.74 -18.21
C LYS A 219 -25.23 3.64 -18.73
N LEU A 220 -24.28 3.33 -17.85
CA LEU A 220 -22.88 3.12 -18.20
C LEU A 220 -22.71 1.92 -19.15
N SER A 221 -23.30 0.76 -18.83
CA SER A 221 -23.22 -0.43 -19.70
C SER A 221 -23.76 -0.15 -21.10
N ARG A 222 -24.88 0.56 -21.22
CA ARG A 222 -25.44 0.97 -22.52
C ARG A 222 -24.52 1.93 -23.26
N ALA A 223 -23.94 2.91 -22.57
CA ALA A 223 -22.99 3.85 -23.16
C ALA A 223 -21.72 3.15 -23.66
N LEU A 224 -21.17 2.22 -22.87
CA LEU A 224 -20.01 1.40 -23.24
C LEU A 224 -20.30 0.49 -24.43
N HIS A 225 -21.48 -0.15 -24.45
CA HIS A 225 -21.90 -0.96 -25.59
C HIS A 225 -21.99 -0.11 -26.86
N LYS A 226 -22.66 1.04 -26.80
CA LYS A 226 -22.76 2.00 -27.92
C LYS A 226 -21.40 2.51 -28.37
N TYR A 227 -20.49 2.79 -27.44
CA TYR A 227 -19.13 3.21 -27.74
C TYR A 227 -18.36 2.10 -28.50
N LYS A 228 -18.39 0.86 -27.99
CA LYS A 228 -17.75 -0.30 -28.62
C LYS A 228 -18.30 -0.58 -30.02
N THR A 229 -19.62 -0.49 -30.22
CA THR A 229 -20.24 -0.71 -31.53
C THR A 229 -19.98 0.43 -32.52
N ARG A 230 -19.64 1.62 -32.05
CA ARG A 230 -19.35 2.81 -32.89
C ARG A 230 -17.86 2.91 -33.25
N LEU A 231 -17.00 2.10 -32.62
CA LEU A 231 -15.65 1.85 -33.10
C LEU A 231 -15.72 0.89 -34.30
N GLU A 232 -16.03 1.42 -35.49
CA GLU A 232 -15.43 0.89 -36.73
C GLU A 232 -13.91 0.75 -36.50
N PRO A 233 -13.21 -0.21 -37.15
CA PRO A 233 -11.76 -0.34 -36.98
C PRO A 233 -11.12 0.99 -37.35
N ARG A 234 -10.72 1.78 -36.34
CA ARG A 234 -10.01 3.02 -36.57
C ARG A 234 -8.69 2.62 -37.22
N ASN A 235 -8.56 2.87 -38.51
CA ASN A 235 -7.26 2.96 -39.15
C ASN A 235 -6.63 4.24 -38.61
N VAL A 236 -5.97 4.13 -37.46
CA VAL A 236 -5.29 5.25 -36.81
C VAL A 236 -3.94 5.41 -37.49
N ASP A 237 -3.93 6.11 -38.62
CA ASP A 237 -2.70 6.47 -39.37
C ASP A 237 -1.82 7.51 -38.64
N TYR A 238 -2.18 7.92 -37.41
CA TYR A 238 -1.47 8.98 -36.67
C TYR A 238 -1.23 8.71 -35.18
N LEU A 239 -1.29 7.45 -34.72
CA LEU A 239 -0.65 7.08 -33.47
C LEU A 239 0.66 6.39 -33.80
N ASP A 240 1.77 7.13 -33.73
CA ASP A 240 3.10 6.55 -33.72
C ASP A 240 3.16 5.52 -32.57
N PRO A 241 3.36 4.23 -32.87
CA PRO A 241 3.34 3.17 -31.87
C PRO A 241 4.63 3.19 -31.05
N THR A 242 4.79 4.19 -30.19
CA THR A 242 5.68 4.03 -29.04
C THR A 242 4.94 3.15 -28.04
N LEU A 243 5.39 1.90 -27.92
CA LEU A 243 4.99 0.85 -26.95
C LEU A 243 4.10 -0.29 -27.50
N ASP A 244 4.55 -1.01 -28.55
CA ASP A 244 4.62 -2.49 -28.54
C ASP A 244 5.44 -2.98 -29.75
N SER A 245 6.76 -2.98 -29.63
CA SER A 245 7.67 -3.48 -30.68
C SER A 245 8.28 -4.85 -30.37
N ARG A 246 7.71 -5.64 -29.44
CA ARG A 246 8.29 -6.96 -29.09
C ARG A 246 7.39 -8.17 -29.20
N SER A 247 6.11 -8.05 -29.56
CA SER A 247 5.24 -9.23 -29.72
C SER A 247 5.11 -9.77 -31.16
N ARG A 248 5.56 -9.06 -32.20
CA ARG A 248 5.47 -9.52 -33.61
C ARG A 248 6.78 -10.08 -34.16
N ARG A 249 7.30 -11.15 -33.56
CA ARG A 249 8.26 -12.05 -34.22
C ARG A 249 7.81 -13.49 -34.07
N THR A 250 6.92 -13.92 -34.97
CA THR A 250 6.91 -15.25 -35.60
C THR A 250 5.60 -15.45 -36.36
N ARG A 251 5.64 -15.28 -37.68
CA ARG A 251 4.84 -16.06 -38.67
C ARG A 251 5.03 -15.46 -40.08
N SER A 252 6.13 -15.83 -40.73
CA SER A 252 6.18 -15.88 -42.19
C SER A 252 7.29 -16.81 -42.66
N ARG A 253 7.02 -18.12 -42.65
CA ARG A 253 7.73 -19.08 -43.50
C ARG A 253 6.87 -20.32 -43.66
N LEU A 254 5.94 -20.26 -44.61
CA LEU A 254 5.35 -21.44 -45.26
C LEU A 254 4.45 -20.98 -46.41
N THR A 255 5.05 -20.74 -47.58
CA THR A 255 4.42 -21.03 -48.88
C THR A 255 5.54 -21.33 -49.88
N ARG A 256 5.78 -22.61 -50.10
CA ARG A 256 6.59 -23.18 -51.18
C ARG A 256 5.59 -23.80 -52.18
N LYS A 257 5.58 -23.32 -53.42
CA LYS A 257 4.97 -23.88 -54.65
C LYS A 257 5.27 -22.83 -55.75
N ARG A 258 5.89 -23.10 -56.89
CA ARG A 258 6.24 -24.32 -57.62
C ARG A 258 7.68 -24.20 -58.12
#